data_AF-C5E0B7-F1
#
_entry.id   AF-C5E0B7-F1
#
_cell.length_a   1.000
_cell.length_b   1.000
_cell.length_c   1.000
_cell.angle_alpha   90.00
_cell.angle_beta   90.00
_cell.angle_gamma   90.00
#
_symmetry.space_group_name_H-M   'P 1'
#
loop_
_entity.id
_entity.type
_entity.pdbx_description
1 polymer ?
#
loop_
_entity_poly.entity_id
_entity_poly.type
_entity_poly.pdbx_seq_one_letter_code
_entity_poly.pdbx_strand_id
1 'polypeptide(L)'
;MDLVEETLRNRPLVNSRGSKFPHEVPPRLHIPQIKLQPLQPASQMFGPWYNECDQLVQLAELHDKRSQQFESWYVSQCLSKKPPGMAMTMLSPSRRE
;
A
#
# COMPACT_ATOMS: atom_id res chain seq x y z
N MET A 1 -18.80 69.52 -48.51
CA MET A 1 -19.31 68.27 -47.92
C MET A 1 -20.73 68.56 -47.50
N ASP A 2 -21.66 67.75 -47.98
CA ASP A 2 -23.08 68.09 -47.95
C ASP A 2 -23.63 67.95 -46.52
N LEU A 3 -24.35 68.97 -46.05
CA LEU A 3 -24.98 69.09 -44.73
C LEU A 3 -25.77 67.83 -44.32
N VAL A 4 -26.31 67.12 -45.31
CA VAL A 4 -27.07 65.87 -45.15
C VAL A 4 -26.20 64.73 -44.63
N GLU A 5 -24.96 64.59 -45.14
CA GLU A 5 -24.05 63.53 -44.69
C GLU A 5 -23.59 63.75 -43.26
N GLU A 6 -23.33 65.01 -42.89
CA GLU A 6 -22.96 65.39 -41.53
C GLU A 6 -24.10 65.12 -40.55
N THR A 7 -25.34 65.41 -40.96
CA THR A 7 -26.55 65.12 -40.17
C THR A 7 -26.79 63.63 -39.99
N LEU A 8 -26.58 62.82 -41.04
CA LEU A 8 -26.76 61.37 -40.97
C LEU A 8 -25.70 60.70 -40.10
N ARG A 9 -24.45 61.17 -40.13
CA ARG A 9 -23.37 60.66 -39.27
C ARG A 9 -23.58 60.96 -37.79
N ASN A 10 -24.22 62.08 -37.48
CA ASN A 10 -24.53 62.48 -36.10
C ASN A 10 -25.66 61.65 -35.47
N ARG A 11 -26.33 60.77 -36.23
CA ARG A 11 -27.38 59.89 -35.71
C ARG A 11 -26.85 58.45 -35.55
N PRO A 12 -26.81 57.90 -34.32
CA PRO A 12 -26.33 56.54 -34.13
C PRO A 12 -27.29 55.54 -34.77
N LEU A 13 -26.73 54.54 -35.45
CA LEU A 13 -27.49 53.42 -35.99
C LEU A 13 -27.91 52.50 -34.84
N VAL A 14 -29.20 52.17 -34.80
CA VAL A 14 -29.78 51.28 -33.77
C VAL A 14 -30.25 50.01 -34.44
N ASN A 15 -29.92 48.86 -33.85
CA ASN A 15 -30.44 47.58 -34.31
C ASN A 15 -31.96 47.53 -34.06
N SER A 16 -32.76 47.27 -35.10
CA SER A 16 -34.22 47.17 -34.99
C SER A 16 -34.70 46.06 -34.04
N ARG A 17 -33.84 45.07 -33.77
CA ARG A 17 -34.10 44.00 -32.80
C ARG A 17 -33.84 44.43 -31.36
N GLY A 18 -33.22 45.59 -31.13
CA GLY A 18 -33.02 46.20 -29.81
C GLY A 18 -32.60 45.18 -28.75
N SER A 19 -33.43 45.02 -27.72
CA SER A 19 -33.24 44.09 -26.60
C SER A 19 -33.36 42.60 -26.95
N LYS A 20 -33.92 42.23 -28.10
CA LYS A 20 -33.98 40.85 -28.59
C LYS A 20 -32.69 40.40 -29.27
N PHE A 21 -31.78 41.32 -29.54
CA PHE A 21 -30.47 40.97 -30.03
C PHE A 21 -29.66 40.42 -28.84
N PRO A 22 -29.03 39.24 -28.94
CA PRO A 22 -28.25 38.68 -27.84
C PRO A 22 -26.99 39.53 -27.64
N HIS A 23 -27.00 40.39 -26.62
CA HIS A 23 -25.89 41.28 -26.28
C HIS A 23 -24.90 40.63 -25.32
N GLU A 24 -25.36 39.67 -24.52
CA GLU A 24 -24.58 39.07 -23.46
C GLU A 24 -24.20 37.64 -23.84
N VAL A 25 -22.91 37.47 -24.16
CA VAL A 25 -22.31 36.14 -24.15
C VAL A 25 -22.16 35.77 -22.67
N PRO A 26 -22.74 34.64 -22.21
CA PRO A 26 -22.61 34.26 -20.81
C PRO A 26 -21.12 34.14 -20.44
N PRO A 27 -20.73 34.62 -19.24
CA PRO A 27 -19.34 34.61 -18.83
C PRO A 27 -18.82 33.17 -18.78
N ARG A 28 -17.57 32.99 -19.21
CA ARG A 28 -16.93 31.68 -19.25
C ARG A 28 -16.80 31.13 -17.83
N LEU A 29 -17.45 30.00 -17.57
CA LEU A 29 -17.34 29.27 -16.31
C LEU A 29 -15.90 28.81 -16.10
N HIS A 30 -15.30 29.20 -14.97
CA HIS A 30 -13.99 28.70 -14.55
C HIS A 30 -14.20 27.46 -13.66
N ILE A 31 -13.75 26.31 -14.14
CA ILE A 31 -13.77 25.06 -13.37
C ILE A 31 -12.42 24.94 -12.66
N PRO A 32 -12.40 24.87 -11.31
CA PRO A 32 -11.16 24.70 -10.58
C PRO A 32 -10.56 23.32 -10.85
N GLN A 33 -9.24 23.27 -11.00
CA GLN A 33 -8.54 22.02 -11.20
C GLN A 33 -8.41 21.27 -9.86
N ILE A 34 -9.07 20.12 -9.75
CA ILE A 34 -8.90 19.22 -8.61
C ILE A 34 -7.61 18.44 -8.85
N LYS A 35 -6.59 18.69 -8.02
CA LYS A 35 -5.35 17.93 -8.05
C LYS A 35 -5.48 16.72 -7.14
N LEU A 36 -5.46 15.54 -7.73
CA LEU A 36 -5.36 14.29 -6.99
C LEU A 36 -3.92 14.12 -6.50
N GLN A 37 -3.76 13.62 -5.27
CA GLN A 37 -2.43 13.30 -4.77
C GLN A 37 -1.85 12.11 -5.55
N PRO A 38 -0.56 12.13 -5.88
CA PRO A 38 0.08 10.99 -6.50
C PRO A 38 0.07 9.82 -5.52
N LEU A 39 -0.24 8.63 -6.04
CA LEU A 39 -0.07 7.40 -5.26
C LEU A 39 1.40 7.21 -4.94
N GLN A 40 1.70 6.76 -3.72
CA GLN A 40 3.07 6.40 -3.36
C GLN A 40 3.58 5.24 -4.24
N PRO A 41 4.88 5.21 -4.56
CA PRO A 41 5.47 4.09 -5.29
C PRO A 41 5.25 2.77 -4.55
N ALA A 42 4.80 1.74 -5.26
CA ALA A 42 4.55 0.41 -4.69
C ALA A 42 5.77 -0.17 -3.97
N SER A 43 6.98 0.14 -4.45
CA SER A 43 8.23 -0.28 -3.82
C SER A 43 8.42 0.27 -2.40
N GLN A 44 8.03 1.53 -2.16
CA GLN A 44 8.11 2.15 -0.83
C GLN A 44 7.00 1.66 0.09
N MET A 45 5.81 1.43 -0.47
CA MET A 45 4.65 0.99 0.31
C MET A 45 4.77 -0.47 0.76
N PHE A 46 5.23 -1.36 -0.12
CA PHE A 46 5.26 -2.81 0.14
C PHE A 46 6.65 -3.34 0.52
N GLY A 47 7.73 -2.61 0.25
CA GLY A 47 9.09 -3.04 0.58
C GLY A 47 9.26 -3.50 2.04
N PRO A 48 8.79 -2.73 3.04
CA PRO A 48 8.86 -3.15 4.45
C PRO A 48 8.11 -4.44 4.74
N TRP A 49 6.94 -4.64 4.12
CA TRP A 49 6.12 -5.84 4.29
C TRP A 49 6.81 -7.11 3.78
N TYR A 50 7.49 -7.01 2.62
CA TYR A 50 8.28 -8.13 2.11
C TYR A 50 9.45 -8.45 3.04
N ASN A 51 10.17 -7.43 3.51
CA ASN A 51 11.30 -7.62 4.41
C ASN A 51 10.90 -8.26 5.74
N GLU A 52 9.73 -7.91 6.29
CA GLU A 52 9.22 -8.51 7.52
C GLU A 52 8.91 -10.00 7.33
N CYS A 53 8.23 -10.36 6.23
CA CYS A 53 7.96 -11.76 5.91
C CYS A 53 9.26 -12.57 5.74
N ASP A 54 10.25 -12.02 5.02
CA ASP A 54 11.54 -12.70 4.85
C ASP A 54 12.28 -12.90 6.18
N GLN A 55 12.25 -11.91 7.07
CA GLN A 55 12.84 -12.03 8.41
C GLN A 55 12.14 -13.11 9.25
N LEU A 56 10.81 -13.21 9.17
CA LEU A 56 10.06 -14.24 9.87
C LEU A 56 10.43 -15.66 9.39
N VAL A 57 10.59 -15.85 8.08
CA VAL A 57 11.04 -17.11 7.51
C VAL A 57 12.44 -17.47 8.01
N GLN A 58 13.39 -16.51 7.98
CA GLN A 58 14.75 -16.74 8.47
C GLN A 58 14.79 -17.09 9.96
N LEU A 59 13.95 -16.44 10.77
CA LEU A 59 13.83 -16.74 12.21
C LEU A 59 13.27 -18.13 12.46
N ALA A 60 12.27 -18.56 11.69
CA ALA A 60 11.72 -19.90 11.77
C ALA A 60 12.79 -20.96 11.41
N GLU A 61 13.53 -20.76 10.32
CA GLU A 61 14.61 -21.67 9.95
C GLU A 61 15.72 -21.75 11.01
N LEU A 62 16.08 -20.61 11.62
CA LEU A 62 17.06 -20.58 12.70
C LEU A 62 16.57 -21.35 13.93
N HIS A 63 15.29 -21.18 14.27
CA HIS A 63 14.65 -21.90 15.36
C HIS A 63 14.70 -23.42 15.13
N ASP A 64 14.34 -23.87 13.94
CA ASP A 64 14.33 -25.29 13.59
C ASP A 64 15.73 -25.92 13.61
N LYS A 65 16.73 -25.21 13.06
CA LYS A 65 18.15 -25.63 13.11
C LYS A 65 18.64 -25.75 14.55
N ARG A 66 18.27 -24.82 15.42
CA ARG A 66 18.66 -24.86 16.84
C ARG A 66 18.04 -26.05 17.57
N SER A 67 16.81 -26.41 17.24
CA SER A 67 16.16 -27.61 17.80
C SER A 67 16.93 -28.88 17.43
N GLN A 68 17.33 -29.03 16.18
CA GLN A 68 18.13 -30.17 15.71
C GLN A 68 19.53 -30.23 16.36
N GLN A 69 20.18 -29.07 16.55
CA GLN A 69 21.44 -28.98 17.27
C GLN A 69 21.29 -29.40 18.74
N PHE A 70 20.18 -29.01 19.38
CA PHE A 70 19.89 -29.44 20.74
C PHE A 70 19.67 -30.95 20.84
N GLU A 71 18.88 -31.54 19.94
CA GLU A 71 18.64 -32.98 19.92
C GLU A 71 19.93 -33.78 19.73
N SER A 72 20.75 -33.40 18.75
CA SER A 72 22.05 -34.06 18.50
C SER A 72 22.99 -33.96 19.71
N TRP A 73 23.04 -32.78 20.35
CA TRP A 73 23.77 -32.60 21.61
C TRP A 73 23.22 -33.50 22.73
N TYR A 74 21.90 -33.52 22.93
CA TYR A 74 21.24 -34.30 23.97
C TYR A 74 21.47 -35.81 23.79
N VAL A 75 21.38 -36.31 22.56
CA VAL A 75 21.72 -37.70 22.24
C VAL A 75 23.17 -38.00 22.61
N SER A 76 24.11 -37.14 22.21
CA SER A 76 25.54 -37.37 22.46
C SER A 76 25.93 -37.31 23.94
N GLN A 77 25.32 -36.42 24.73
CA GLN A 77 25.73 -36.20 26.12
C GLN A 77 24.92 -37.01 27.12
N CYS A 78 23.61 -37.14 26.91
CA CYS A 78 22.71 -37.73 27.90
C CYS A 78 22.33 -39.17 27.56
N LEU A 79 22.17 -39.51 26.27
CA LEU A 79 21.77 -40.86 25.86
C LEU A 79 22.96 -41.77 25.56
N SER A 80 24.05 -41.25 24.96
CA SER A 80 25.23 -42.06 24.68
C SER A 80 26.05 -42.39 25.94
N LYS A 81 26.00 -41.55 26.98
CA LYS A 81 26.67 -41.78 28.28
C LYS A 81 25.76 -42.46 29.30
N LYS A 82 24.61 -42.99 28.87
CA LYS A 82 23.64 -43.58 29.78
C LYS A 82 24.26 -44.81 30.46
N PRO A 83 24.28 -44.88 31.81
CA PRO A 83 24.85 -46.03 32.51
C PRO A 83 24.13 -47.33 32.14
N PRO A 84 24.84 -48.48 32.12
CA PRO A 84 24.30 -49.77 31.68
C PRO A 84 23.00 -50.22 32.38
N GLY A 85 22.71 -49.70 33.58
CA GLY A 85 21.50 -50.03 34.35
C GLY A 85 20.23 -49.29 33.95
N MET A 86 20.31 -48.27 33.09
CA MET A 86 19.16 -47.40 32.74
C MET A 86 18.56 -47.69 31.35
N ALA A 87 19.13 -48.66 30.63
CA ALA A 87 18.63 -49.19 29.36
C ALA A 87 17.80 -50.47 29.54
N MET A 88 17.88 -51.10 30.72
CA MET A 88 17.04 -52.24 31.08
C MET A 88 15.73 -51.72 31.68
N THR A 89 14.61 -52.14 31.13
CA THR A 89 13.25 -52.03 31.68
C THR A 89 13.12 -52.85 32.97
N MET A 90 13.91 -52.53 34.00
CA MET A 90 13.99 -53.25 35.28
C MET A 90 13.31 -52.52 36.44
N LEU A 91 12.62 -51.39 36.19
CA LEU A 91 11.96 -50.59 37.22
C LEU A 91 10.43 -50.67 37.21
N SER A 92 9.84 -51.66 36.53
CA SER A 92 8.42 -51.97 36.69
C SER A 92 8.30 -53.20 37.59
N PRO A 93 7.71 -53.11 38.80
CA PRO A 93 7.39 -54.29 39.56
C PRO A 93 6.40 -55.14 38.73
N SER A 94 6.82 -56.30 38.26
CA SER A 94 5.89 -57.29 37.72
C SER A 94 5.05 -57.79 38.90
N ARG A 95 3.78 -57.42 38.93
CA ARG A 95 2.79 -57.91 39.89
C ARG A 95 2.80 -59.43 39.85
N ARG A 96 3.37 -60.07 40.87
CA ARG A 96 3.18 -61.50 41.15
C ARG A 96 1.88 -61.63 41.92
N GLU A 97 0.97 -62.40 41.35
CA GLU A 97 -0.24 -63.03 41.89
C GLU A 97 -0.97 -62.30 43.04
#